data_AF-A0A8T4TVF3-F1
#
_entry.id   AF-A0A8T4TVF3-F1
#
_cell.length_a   1.000
_cell.length_b   1.000
_cell.length_c   1.000
_cell.angle_alpha   90.00
_cell.angle_beta   90.00
_cell.angle_gamma   90.00
#
_symmetry.space_group_name_H-M   'P 1'
#
loop_
_entity.id
_entity.type
_entity.pdbx_description
1 polymer ?
#
loop_
_entity_poly.entity_id
_entity_poly.type
_entity_poly.pdbx_seq_one_letter_code
_entity_poly.pdbx_strand_id
1 'polypeptide(L)'
;MKNRGYFSGVLFSIKAIKENLVLYVPDLVFFVAAFILTFIFLQLNNLTSIFGGELIQFNSQIKSIISTTPLLLRLIISFLVLIFINLVIGLGTITVRFAMISSIIKGEKISLRNSLKQAHRYIFPLIWLKLSLLVIYVVPIFILLTIGIVYKPLILISILLILILFFVFRLLFIFIYPTLFIKNVLNPVKCLQNTIIHFKQNKLGAFVVLVFVSVVGFIFSVMFAAIPLIWNNLSIFTLTSISSILYLIIKTLIDISVNLWSTLFIFKNY
;
A
#
# COMPACT_ATOMS: atom_id res chain seq x y z
N MET A 1 -22.00 20.56 0.54
CA MET A 1 -22.28 19.71 -0.65
C MET A 1 -23.44 18.79 -0.31
N LYS A 2 -24.56 18.90 -1.03
CA LYS A 2 -25.76 18.05 -0.87
C LYS A 2 -25.37 16.56 -0.98
N ASN A 3 -25.95 15.72 -0.11
CA ASN A 3 -25.92 14.25 -0.09
C ASN A 3 -26.02 13.63 -1.50
N ARG A 4 -24.93 13.61 -2.27
CA ARG A 4 -24.77 12.64 -3.35
C ARG A 4 -24.35 11.36 -2.63
N GLY A 5 -25.30 10.46 -2.43
CA GLY A 5 -25.10 9.27 -1.58
C GLY A 5 -23.85 8.48 -1.97
N TYR A 6 -23.29 7.72 -1.03
CA TYR A 6 -22.07 6.92 -1.22
C TYR A 6 -22.08 6.06 -2.49
N PHE A 7 -23.26 5.59 -2.90
CA PHE A 7 -23.47 4.87 -4.16
C PHE A 7 -23.02 5.65 -5.40
N SER A 8 -23.25 6.97 -5.43
CA SER A 8 -22.74 7.83 -6.51
C SER A 8 -21.21 7.89 -6.52
N GLY A 9 -20.57 7.78 -5.36
CA GLY A 9 -19.12 7.67 -5.22
C GLY A 9 -18.60 6.36 -5.80
N VAL A 10 -19.31 5.25 -5.58
CA VAL A 10 -18.97 3.94 -6.16
C VAL A 10 -19.02 3.98 -7.68
N LEU A 11 -20.15 4.45 -8.24
CA LEU A 11 -20.32 4.56 -9.69
C LEU A 11 -19.30 5.51 -10.31
N PHE A 12 -19.01 6.62 -9.64
CA PHE A 12 -17.95 7.54 -10.07
C PHE A 12 -16.59 6.85 -10.13
N SER A 13 -16.19 6.14 -9.08
CA SER A 13 -14.88 5.46 -9.05
C SER A 13 -14.76 4.41 -10.17
N ILE A 14 -15.82 3.61 -10.40
CA ILE A 14 -15.84 2.61 -11.48
C ILE A 14 -15.74 3.30 -12.85
N LYS A 15 -16.55 4.34 -13.07
CA LYS A 15 -16.55 5.11 -14.32
C LYS A 15 -15.19 5.76 -14.58
N ALA A 16 -14.61 6.39 -13.56
CA ALA A 16 -13.32 7.06 -13.64
C ALA A 16 -12.20 6.08 -14.05
N ILE A 17 -12.18 4.87 -13.48
CA ILE A 17 -11.23 3.82 -13.86
C ILE A 17 -11.43 3.40 -15.32
N LYS A 18 -12.69 3.13 -15.71
CA LYS A 18 -13.01 2.68 -17.07
C LYS A 18 -12.63 3.70 -18.14
N GLU A 19 -12.88 4.98 -17.87
CA GLU A 19 -12.60 6.07 -18.81
C GLU A 19 -11.12 6.48 -18.82
N ASN A 20 -10.36 6.13 -17.77
CA ASN A 20 -8.99 6.60 -17.58
C ASN A 20 -8.03 5.48 -17.18
N LEU A 21 -7.83 4.51 -18.08
CA LEU A 21 -6.90 3.39 -17.86
C LEU A 21 -5.45 3.82 -17.59
N VAL A 22 -5.07 5.06 -17.95
CA VAL A 22 -3.76 5.63 -17.64
C VAL A 22 -3.49 5.67 -16.12
N LEU A 23 -4.53 5.66 -15.27
CA LEU A 23 -4.40 5.58 -13.81
C LEU A 23 -3.65 4.36 -13.31
N TYR A 24 -3.61 3.26 -14.08
CA TYR A 24 -2.87 2.05 -13.73
C TYR A 24 -1.36 2.19 -13.92
N VAL A 25 -0.91 3.13 -14.76
CA VAL A 25 0.50 3.23 -15.17
C VAL A 25 1.45 3.39 -13.98
N PRO A 26 1.20 4.27 -12.98
CA PRO A 26 2.11 4.39 -11.84
C PRO A 26 2.28 3.09 -11.05
N ASP A 27 1.18 2.35 -10.84
CA ASP A 27 1.19 1.10 -10.08
C ASP A 27 1.86 -0.04 -10.87
N LEU A 28 1.63 -0.11 -12.19
CA LEU A 28 2.31 -1.06 -13.07
C LEU A 28 3.82 -0.79 -13.16
N VAL A 29 4.22 0.49 -13.25
CA VAL A 29 5.63 0.88 -13.24
C VAL A 29 6.28 0.48 -11.92
N PHE A 30 5.61 0.69 -10.78
CA PHE A 30 6.11 0.26 -9.49
C PHE A 30 6.25 -1.27 -9.41
N PHE A 31 5.26 -2.03 -9.91
CA PHE A 31 5.31 -3.48 -9.94
C PHE A 31 6.49 -4.01 -10.76
N VAL A 32 6.66 -3.52 -11.99
CA VAL A 32 7.77 -3.92 -12.87
C VAL A 32 9.12 -3.53 -12.26
N ALA A 33 9.24 -2.32 -11.71
CA ALA A 33 10.46 -1.87 -11.06
C ALA A 33 10.80 -2.75 -9.84
N ALA A 34 9.83 -3.03 -8.98
CA ALA A 34 10.01 -3.89 -7.82
C ALA A 34 10.47 -5.30 -8.24
N PHE A 35 9.86 -5.87 -9.28
CA PHE A 35 10.26 -7.18 -9.81
C PHE A 35 11.71 -7.18 -10.30
N ILE A 36 12.10 -6.19 -11.12
CA ILE A 36 13.47 -6.06 -11.63
C ILE A 36 14.46 -5.87 -10.47
N LEU A 37 14.13 -5.03 -9.51
CA LEU A 37 14.98 -4.75 -8.35
C LEU A 37 15.16 -5.97 -7.45
N THR A 38 14.09 -6.74 -7.20
CA THR A 38 14.18 -8.02 -6.49
C THR A 38 15.06 -9.01 -7.23
N PHE A 39 14.91 -9.11 -8.56
CA PHE A 39 15.76 -9.98 -9.38
C PHE A 39 17.24 -9.59 -9.28
N ILE A 40 17.56 -8.30 -9.47
CA ILE A 40 18.93 -7.77 -9.34
C ILE A 40 19.48 -8.06 -7.93
N PHE A 41 18.69 -7.85 -6.88
CA PHE A 41 19.10 -8.13 -5.50
C PHE A 41 19.45 -9.61 -5.29
N LEU A 42 18.61 -10.52 -5.78
CA LEU A 42 18.85 -11.96 -5.66
C LEU A 42 20.10 -12.38 -6.44
N GLN A 43 20.28 -11.86 -7.65
CA GLN A 43 21.46 -12.13 -8.47
C GLN A 43 22.74 -11.58 -7.82
N LEU A 44 22.70 -10.36 -7.29
CA LEU A 44 23.82 -9.76 -6.57
C LEU A 44 24.17 -10.50 -5.27
N ASN A 45 23.28 -11.31 -4.71
CA ASN A 45 23.58 -12.06 -3.49
C ASN A 45 23.73 -13.57 -3.73
N ASN A 46 23.79 -14.02 -5.00
CA ASN A 46 23.84 -15.44 -5.37
C ASN A 46 22.68 -16.26 -4.79
N LEU A 47 21.50 -15.65 -4.63
CA LEU A 47 20.30 -16.25 -4.04
C LEU A 47 19.29 -16.74 -5.09
N THR A 48 19.73 -16.95 -6.33
CA THR A 48 18.86 -17.33 -7.46
C THR A 48 18.36 -18.77 -7.39
N SER A 49 18.97 -19.62 -6.55
CA SER A 49 18.51 -21.00 -6.27
C SER A 49 17.07 -21.07 -5.78
N ILE A 50 16.55 -19.99 -5.19
CA ILE A 50 15.14 -19.87 -4.79
C ILE A 50 14.18 -20.03 -5.97
N PHE A 51 14.58 -19.63 -7.19
CA PHE A 51 13.75 -19.75 -8.39
C PHE A 51 13.67 -21.19 -8.92
N GLY A 52 14.67 -22.02 -8.64
CA GLY A 52 14.69 -23.44 -9.00
C GLY A 52 13.92 -24.34 -8.02
N GLY A 53 13.39 -23.78 -6.93
CA GLY A 53 12.76 -24.57 -5.85
C GLY A 53 13.77 -25.34 -5.00
N GLU A 54 15.07 -25.08 -5.14
CA GLU A 54 16.15 -25.78 -4.45
C GLU A 54 16.36 -25.23 -3.03
N LEU A 55 15.36 -25.39 -2.17
CA LEU A 55 15.33 -24.81 -0.81
C LEU A 55 16.54 -25.20 0.05
N ILE A 56 17.09 -26.40 -0.16
CA ILE A 56 18.28 -26.88 0.56
C ILE A 56 19.52 -26.06 0.15
N GLN A 57 19.70 -25.84 -1.16
CA GLN A 57 20.81 -25.03 -1.66
C GLN A 57 20.65 -23.58 -1.22
N PHE A 58 19.44 -23.02 -1.33
CA PHE A 58 19.13 -21.68 -0.84
C PHE A 58 19.48 -21.50 0.65
N ASN A 59 19.12 -22.46 1.50
CA ASN A 59 19.44 -22.42 2.94
C ASN A 59 20.97 -22.47 3.18
N SER A 60 21.69 -23.30 2.44
CA SER A 60 23.16 -23.36 2.53
C SER A 60 23.83 -22.04 2.11
N GLN A 61 23.31 -21.39 1.06
CA GLN A 61 23.79 -20.08 0.59
C GLN A 61 23.55 -19.00 1.64
N ILE A 62 22.37 -18.95 2.26
CA ILE A 62 22.09 -18.00 3.34
C ILE A 62 23.03 -18.23 4.54
N LYS A 63 23.23 -19.48 4.96
CA LYS A 63 24.16 -19.78 6.06
C LYS A 63 25.58 -19.34 5.74
N SER A 64 26.03 -19.58 4.50
CA SER A 64 27.35 -19.11 4.04
C SER A 64 27.47 -17.59 4.10
N ILE A 65 26.45 -16.86 3.61
CA ILE A 65 26.43 -15.39 3.65
C ILE A 65 26.49 -14.86 5.08
N ILE A 66 25.73 -15.44 6.01
CA ILE A 66 25.70 -15.03 7.43
C ILE A 66 27.03 -15.33 8.12
N SER A 67 27.66 -16.46 7.79
CA SER A 67 28.93 -16.89 8.39
C SER A 67 30.15 -16.09 7.93
N THR A 68 30.02 -15.29 6.87
CA THR A 68 31.15 -14.63 6.21
C THR A 68 30.93 -13.12 6.15
N THR A 69 31.68 -12.35 6.95
CA THR A 69 31.56 -10.88 7.06
C THR A 69 31.48 -10.13 5.72
N PRO A 70 32.32 -10.39 4.70
CA PRO A 70 32.21 -9.66 3.43
C PRO A 70 30.93 -9.97 2.65
N LEU A 71 30.41 -11.20 2.73
CA LEU A 71 29.14 -11.56 2.10
C LEU A 71 27.95 -10.94 2.85
N LEU A 72 27.99 -10.96 4.18
CA LEU A 72 26.99 -10.30 5.02
C LEU A 72 26.93 -8.79 4.75
N LEU A 73 28.09 -8.11 4.67
CA LEU A 73 28.17 -6.69 4.33
C LEU A 73 27.58 -6.41 2.94
N ARG A 74 27.91 -7.23 1.94
CA ARG A 74 27.32 -7.12 0.59
C ARG A 74 25.79 -7.25 0.62
N LEU A 75 25.27 -8.20 1.40
CA LEU A 75 23.83 -8.39 1.56
C LEU A 75 23.17 -7.18 2.23
N ILE A 76 23.76 -6.65 3.31
CA ILE A 76 23.23 -5.48 4.01
C ILE A 76 23.24 -4.25 3.10
N ILE A 77 24.35 -3.97 2.42
CA ILE A 77 24.47 -2.80 1.53
C ILE A 77 23.48 -2.91 0.37
N SER A 78 23.41 -4.07 -0.30
CA SER A 78 22.46 -4.28 -1.40
C SER A 78 21.02 -4.19 -0.93
N PHE A 79 20.70 -4.65 0.28
CA PHE A 79 19.38 -4.50 0.88
C PHE A 79 19.03 -3.04 1.19
N LEU A 80 19.97 -2.26 1.73
CA LEU A 80 19.76 -0.83 1.98
C LEU A 80 19.55 -0.04 0.68
N VAL A 81 20.34 -0.34 -0.36
CA VAL A 81 20.17 0.25 -1.70
C VAL A 81 18.81 -0.13 -2.28
N LEU A 82 18.39 -1.40 -2.15
CA LEU A 82 17.08 -1.87 -2.58
C LEU A 82 15.95 -1.10 -1.88
N ILE A 83 16.01 -0.96 -0.57
CA ILE A 83 15.03 -0.20 0.22
C ILE A 83 14.98 1.25 -0.25
N PHE A 84 16.13 1.89 -0.43
CA PHE A 84 16.21 3.28 -0.86
C PHE A 84 15.56 3.49 -2.23
N ILE A 85 15.92 2.66 -3.22
CA ILE A 85 15.35 2.75 -4.56
C ILE A 85 13.84 2.46 -4.53
N ASN A 86 13.40 1.41 -3.83
CA ASN A 86 11.97 1.10 -3.69
C ASN A 86 11.18 2.22 -3.01
N LEU A 87 11.79 2.89 -2.03
CA LEU A 87 11.18 4.04 -1.36
C LEU A 87 11.03 5.23 -2.33
N VAL A 88 12.08 5.55 -3.10
CA VAL A 88 12.04 6.66 -4.08
C VAL A 88 11.03 6.38 -5.19
N ILE A 89 11.08 5.20 -5.82
CA ILE A 89 10.15 4.82 -6.89
C ILE A 89 8.73 4.72 -6.33
N GLY A 90 8.54 4.04 -5.20
CA GLY A 90 7.22 3.86 -4.59
C GLY A 90 6.56 5.17 -4.17
N LEU A 91 7.32 6.13 -3.61
CA LEU A 91 6.77 7.46 -3.33
C LEU A 91 6.49 8.25 -4.60
N GLY A 92 7.36 8.16 -5.61
CA GLY A 92 7.15 8.78 -6.91
C GLY A 92 5.86 8.30 -7.57
N THR A 93 5.64 6.99 -7.66
CA THR A 93 4.44 6.42 -8.29
C THR A 93 3.17 6.73 -7.49
N ILE A 94 3.22 6.66 -6.16
CA ILE A 94 2.08 7.02 -5.29
C ILE A 94 1.70 8.50 -5.47
N THR A 95 2.68 9.41 -5.49
CA THR A 95 2.39 10.86 -5.64
C THR A 95 1.83 11.20 -7.01
N VAL A 96 2.35 10.58 -8.08
CA VAL A 96 1.80 10.74 -9.45
C VAL A 96 0.36 10.24 -9.49
N ARG A 97 0.08 9.05 -8.94
CA ARG A 97 -1.27 8.49 -8.88
C ARG A 97 -2.24 9.42 -8.15
N PHE A 98 -1.87 9.92 -6.98
CA PHE A 98 -2.72 10.83 -6.21
C PHE A 98 -2.92 12.19 -6.90
N ALA A 99 -1.91 12.70 -7.63
CA ALA A 99 -2.06 13.89 -8.46
C ALA A 99 -3.06 13.66 -9.62
N MET A 100 -2.96 12.52 -10.32
CA MET A 100 -3.92 12.15 -11.37
C MET A 100 -5.34 12.05 -10.82
N ILE A 101 -5.52 11.39 -9.67
CA ILE A 101 -6.82 11.27 -9.00
C ILE A 101 -7.38 12.65 -8.61
N SER A 102 -6.54 13.54 -8.09
CA SER A 102 -6.95 14.92 -7.76
C SER A 102 -7.45 15.68 -8.98
N SER A 103 -6.76 15.57 -10.13
CA SER A 103 -7.20 16.18 -11.39
C SER A 103 -8.56 15.66 -11.86
N ILE A 104 -8.82 14.34 -11.77
CA ILE A 104 -10.15 13.78 -12.13
C ILE A 104 -11.25 14.39 -11.28
N ILE A 105 -11.03 14.50 -9.97
CA ILE A 105 -12.04 15.02 -9.04
C ILE A 105 -12.33 16.49 -9.29
N LYS A 106 -11.31 17.24 -9.70
CA LYS A 106 -11.43 18.65 -10.11
C LYS A 106 -12.03 18.82 -11.51
N GLY A 107 -12.27 17.72 -12.25
CA GLY A 107 -12.81 17.74 -13.60
C GLY A 107 -11.78 18.09 -14.68
N GLU A 108 -10.50 18.02 -14.35
CA GLU A 108 -9.40 18.28 -15.29
C GLU A 108 -9.08 17.03 -16.11
N LYS A 109 -8.63 17.23 -17.37
CA LYS A 109 -8.17 16.12 -18.21
C LYS A 109 -6.85 15.55 -17.67
N ILE A 110 -6.80 14.23 -17.50
CA ILE A 110 -5.60 13.55 -17.04
C ILE A 110 -4.50 13.65 -18.10
N SER A 111 -3.31 14.07 -17.66
CA SER A 111 -2.08 14.01 -18.46
C SER A 111 -0.94 13.56 -17.56
N LEU A 112 -0.35 12.41 -17.87
CA LEU A 112 0.73 11.81 -17.08
C LEU A 112 1.93 12.76 -16.94
N ARG A 113 2.24 13.52 -17.99
CA ARG A 113 3.29 14.56 -17.97
C ARG A 113 2.98 15.68 -16.98
N ASN A 114 1.73 16.14 -16.94
CA ASN A 114 1.32 17.19 -16.02
C ASN A 114 1.31 16.66 -14.57
N SER A 115 0.82 15.44 -14.37
CA SER A 115 0.80 14.81 -13.06
C SER A 115 2.20 14.54 -12.51
N LEU A 116 3.17 14.14 -13.34
CA LEU A 116 4.60 14.07 -12.95
C LEU A 116 5.14 15.44 -12.52
N LYS A 117 4.87 16.48 -13.33
CA LYS A 117 5.25 17.85 -12.98
C LYS A 117 4.56 18.35 -11.72
N GLN A 118 3.39 17.84 -11.35
CA GLN A 118 2.74 18.24 -10.10
C GLN A 118 3.23 17.42 -8.91
N ALA A 119 3.53 16.13 -9.13
CA ALA A 119 3.88 15.16 -8.10
C ALA A 119 5.11 15.57 -7.28
N HIS A 120 6.14 16.15 -7.92
CA HIS A 120 7.37 16.54 -7.21
C HIS A 120 7.13 17.47 -6.01
N ARG A 121 6.11 18.34 -6.10
CA ARG A 121 5.74 19.27 -5.01
C ARG A 121 5.20 18.55 -3.78
N TYR A 122 4.63 17.36 -3.96
CA TYR A 122 4.01 16.57 -2.90
C TYR A 122 4.93 15.50 -2.31
N ILE A 123 6.09 15.20 -2.91
CA ILE A 123 6.99 14.13 -2.45
C ILE A 123 7.46 14.39 -1.00
N PHE A 124 8.09 15.52 -0.74
CA PHE A 124 8.59 15.84 0.60
C PHE A 124 7.45 15.97 1.63
N PRO A 125 6.35 16.70 1.36
CA PRO A 125 5.18 16.69 2.24
C PRO A 125 4.66 15.29 2.57
N LEU A 126 4.59 14.40 1.57
CA LEU A 126 4.12 13.03 1.77
C LEU A 126 5.09 12.20 2.63
N ILE A 127 6.40 12.37 2.45
CA ILE A 127 7.43 11.72 3.28
C ILE A 127 7.26 12.14 4.73
N TRP A 128 7.24 13.45 4.98
CA TRP A 128 7.08 13.98 6.33
C TRP A 128 5.76 13.53 6.96
N LEU A 129 4.67 13.54 6.20
CA LEU A 129 3.39 13.07 6.66
C LEU A 129 3.43 11.57 7.04
N LYS A 130 4.05 10.71 6.21
CA LYS A 130 4.23 9.29 6.52
C LYS A 130 5.09 9.08 7.77
N LEU A 131 6.16 9.85 7.94
CA LEU A 131 7.00 9.80 9.14
C LEU A 131 6.23 10.24 10.38
N SER A 132 5.47 11.34 10.32
CA SER A 132 4.63 11.80 11.43
C SER A 132 3.57 10.75 11.79
N LEU A 133 2.91 10.17 10.80
CA LEU A 133 1.97 9.08 11.02
C LEU A 133 2.65 7.87 11.66
N LEU A 134 3.83 7.46 11.18
CA LEU A 134 4.60 6.37 11.77
C LEU A 134 4.85 6.61 13.26
N VAL A 135 5.29 7.81 13.65
CA VAL A 135 5.49 8.16 15.07
C VAL A 135 4.17 8.05 15.85
N ILE A 136 3.07 8.58 15.30
CA ILE A 136 1.74 8.53 15.93
C ILE A 136 1.25 7.09 16.10
N TYR A 137 1.54 6.19 15.15
CA TYR A 137 1.15 4.78 15.22
C TYR A 137 2.05 3.97 16.15
N VAL A 138 3.37 4.11 16.02
CA VAL A 138 4.35 3.22 16.67
C VAL A 138 4.49 3.50 18.16
N VAL A 139 4.49 4.77 18.58
CA VAL A 139 4.72 5.13 19.98
C VAL A 139 3.65 4.53 20.92
N PRO A 140 2.33 4.66 20.65
CA PRO A 140 1.31 4.04 21.49
C PRO A 140 1.38 2.51 21.48
N ILE A 141 1.66 1.91 20.33
CA ILE A 141 1.77 0.45 20.19
C ILE A 141 2.95 -0.06 21.02
N PHE A 142 4.09 0.60 20.95
CA PHE A 142 5.29 0.25 21.70
C PHE A 142 5.06 0.32 23.21
N ILE A 143 4.39 1.38 23.69
CA ILE A 143 4.04 1.55 25.10
C ILE A 143 3.11 0.41 25.56
N LEU A 144 2.03 0.15 24.82
CA LEU A 144 1.06 -0.90 25.18
C LEU A 144 1.66 -2.30 25.15
N LEU A 145 2.51 -2.60 24.15
CA LEU A 145 3.24 -3.87 24.10
C LEU A 145 4.19 -4.02 25.28
N THR A 146 4.94 -2.97 25.61
CA THR A 146 5.86 -3.01 26.76
C THR A 146 5.11 -3.28 28.06
N ILE A 147 3.99 -2.59 28.28
CA ILE A 147 3.11 -2.84 29.44
C ILE A 147 2.61 -4.28 29.45
N GLY A 148 2.14 -4.80 28.31
CA GLY A 148 1.62 -6.17 28.21
C GLY A 148 2.68 -7.26 28.41
N ILE A 149 3.92 -7.01 27.98
CA ILE A 149 5.05 -7.93 28.16
C ILE A 149 5.53 -7.93 29.62
N VAL A 150 5.68 -6.74 30.22
CA VAL A 150 6.11 -6.60 31.62
C VAL A 150 5.04 -7.15 32.57
N TYR A 151 3.77 -6.88 32.30
CA TYR A 151 2.63 -7.35 33.07
C TYR A 151 1.85 -8.40 32.28
N LYS A 152 2.36 -9.64 32.26
CA LYS A 152 1.78 -10.78 31.51
C LYS A 152 0.24 -10.90 31.57
N PRO A 153 -0.45 -10.68 32.72
CA PRO A 153 -1.92 -10.74 32.76
C PRO A 153 -2.62 -9.70 31.86
N LEU A 154 -1.96 -8.59 31.55
CA LEU A 154 -2.49 -7.50 30.72
C LEU A 154 -2.24 -7.71 29.23
N ILE A 155 -1.53 -8.76 28.81
CA ILE A 155 -1.12 -8.92 27.40
C ILE A 155 -2.31 -8.94 26.43
N LEU A 156 -3.39 -9.62 26.79
CA LEU A 156 -4.61 -9.71 25.98
C LEU A 156 -5.31 -8.34 25.90
N ILE A 157 -5.35 -7.61 27.01
CA ILE A 157 -5.90 -6.24 27.07
C ILE A 157 -5.07 -5.29 26.20
N SER A 158 -3.74 -5.37 26.29
CA SER A 158 -2.82 -4.58 25.45
C SER A 158 -3.05 -4.86 23.96
N ILE A 159 -3.18 -6.13 23.56
CA ILE A 159 -3.46 -6.51 22.16
C ILE A 159 -4.81 -5.92 21.71
N LEU A 160 -5.85 -6.05 22.53
CA LEU A 160 -7.17 -5.48 22.20
C LEU A 160 -7.11 -3.96 22.05
N LEU A 161 -6.43 -3.25 22.95
CA LEU A 161 -6.23 -1.80 22.87
C LEU A 161 -5.44 -1.39 21.63
N ILE A 162 -4.43 -2.17 21.23
CA ILE A 162 -3.67 -1.95 19.99
C ILE A 162 -4.60 -2.04 18.77
N LEU A 163 -5.47 -3.06 18.72
CA LEU A 163 -6.44 -3.21 17.63
C LEU A 163 -7.41 -2.03 17.58
N ILE A 164 -7.92 -1.59 18.74
CA ILE A 164 -8.81 -0.42 18.84
C ILE A 164 -8.07 0.84 18.37
N LEU A 165 -6.86 1.09 18.83
CA LEU A 165 -6.06 2.25 18.41
C LEU A 165 -5.78 2.24 16.92
N PHE A 166 -5.44 1.08 16.36
CA PHE A 166 -5.23 0.93 14.92
C PHE A 166 -6.49 1.31 14.13
N PHE A 167 -7.66 0.83 14.56
CA PHE A 167 -8.93 1.18 13.94
C PHE A 167 -9.25 2.67 14.06
N VAL A 168 -9.09 3.24 15.26
CA VAL A 168 -9.34 4.67 15.53
C VAL A 168 -8.44 5.57 14.68
N PHE A 169 -7.14 5.28 14.63
CA PHE A 169 -6.22 6.06 13.82
C PHE A 169 -6.49 5.91 12.32
N ARG A 170 -6.82 4.70 11.85
CA ARG A 170 -7.17 4.49 10.44
C ARG A 170 -8.42 5.29 10.05
N LEU A 171 -9.40 5.35 10.93
CA LEU A 171 -10.63 6.12 10.77
C LEU A 171 -10.35 7.64 10.79
N LEU A 172 -9.52 8.11 11.72
CA LEU A 172 -9.19 9.52 11.89
C LEU A 172 -8.36 10.08 10.73
N PHE A 173 -7.47 9.27 10.14
CA PHE A 173 -6.60 9.68 9.04
C PHE A 173 -7.00 9.14 7.65
N ILE A 174 -8.21 8.58 7.49
CA ILE A 174 -8.67 8.02 6.20
C ILE A 174 -8.61 9.05 5.06
N PHE A 175 -8.85 10.32 5.37
CA PHE A 175 -8.89 11.42 4.42
C PHE A 175 -7.59 12.23 4.33
N ILE A 176 -6.47 11.72 4.86
CA ILE A 176 -5.21 12.47 4.90
C ILE A 176 -4.67 12.79 3.50
N TYR A 177 -4.74 11.84 2.55
CA TYR A 177 -4.30 12.07 1.18
C TYR A 177 -5.22 13.03 0.41
N PRO A 178 -6.56 12.89 0.47
CA PRO A 178 -7.46 13.93 -0.05
C PRO A 178 -7.16 15.33 0.50
N THR A 179 -6.90 15.48 1.80
CA THR A 179 -6.52 16.79 2.38
C THR A 179 -5.23 17.33 1.77
N LEU A 180 -4.21 16.50 1.56
CA LEU A 180 -2.94 16.92 0.96
C LEU A 180 -3.11 17.33 -0.51
N PHE A 181 -3.82 16.53 -1.32
CA PHE A 181 -3.85 16.68 -2.77
C PHE A 181 -5.03 17.49 -3.32
N ILE A 182 -6.18 17.51 -2.64
CA ILE A 182 -7.35 18.30 -3.06
C ILE A 182 -7.23 19.72 -2.52
N LYS A 183 -7.01 19.88 -1.19
CA LYS A 183 -6.86 21.20 -0.54
C LYS A 183 -5.45 21.80 -0.68
N ASN A 184 -4.50 21.07 -1.28
CA ASN A 184 -3.14 21.53 -1.54
C ASN A 184 -2.37 21.98 -0.27
N VAL A 185 -2.58 21.27 0.85
CA VAL A 185 -1.97 21.62 2.15
C VAL A 185 -0.59 20.99 2.27
N LEU A 186 0.43 21.65 1.73
CA LEU A 186 1.80 21.12 1.68
C LEU A 186 2.50 21.00 3.04
N ASN A 187 2.05 21.75 4.06
CA ASN A 187 2.61 21.63 5.40
C ASN A 187 2.01 20.39 6.11
N PRO A 188 2.84 19.39 6.52
CA PRO A 188 2.36 18.14 7.11
C PRO A 188 1.54 18.33 8.39
N VAL A 189 1.96 19.24 9.27
CA VAL A 189 1.28 19.52 10.54
C VAL A 189 -0.10 20.13 10.27
N LYS A 190 -0.18 21.11 9.37
CA LYS A 190 -1.46 21.69 8.95
C LYS A 190 -2.36 20.65 8.27
N CYS A 191 -1.79 19.72 7.51
CA CYS A 191 -2.54 18.63 6.87
C CYS A 191 -3.17 17.68 7.90
N LEU A 192 -2.42 17.30 8.94
CA LEU A 192 -2.94 16.50 10.06
C LEU A 192 -4.06 17.23 10.80
N GLN A 193 -3.85 18.51 11.16
CA GLN A 193 -4.86 19.33 11.83
C GLN A 193 -6.15 19.44 10.99
N ASN A 194 -6.02 19.77 9.70
CA ASN A 194 -7.16 19.89 8.80
C ASN A 194 -7.91 18.57 8.62
N THR A 195 -7.21 17.45 8.65
CA THR A 195 -7.82 16.11 8.55
C THR A 195 -8.57 15.77 9.83
N ILE A 196 -8.03 16.09 11.00
CA ILE A 196 -8.74 15.94 12.29
C ILE A 196 -9.99 16.82 12.33
N ILE A 197 -9.90 18.07 11.87
CA ILE A 197 -11.03 19.00 11.81
C ILE A 197 -12.13 18.43 10.90
N HIS A 198 -11.77 17.95 9.71
CA HIS A 198 -12.73 17.33 8.79
C HIS A 198 -13.35 16.07 9.40
N PHE A 199 -12.54 15.19 10.00
CA PHE A 199 -13.04 14.00 10.69
C PHE A 199 -14.05 14.35 11.78
N LYS A 200 -13.77 15.37 12.61
CA LYS A 200 -14.70 15.82 13.66
C LYS A 200 -16.04 16.30 13.09
N GLN A 201 -16.02 16.94 11.92
CA GLN A 201 -17.23 17.42 11.23
C GLN A 201 -18.00 16.29 10.53
N ASN A 202 -17.31 15.24 10.04
CA ASN A 202 -17.89 14.20 9.19
C ASN A 202 -17.61 12.77 9.71
N LYS A 203 -17.75 12.55 11.03
CA LYS A 203 -17.42 11.26 11.68
C LYS A 203 -18.13 10.07 11.07
N LEU A 204 -19.44 10.19 10.85
CA LEU A 204 -20.27 9.14 10.26
C LEU A 204 -19.83 8.84 8.82
N GLY A 205 -19.46 9.87 8.06
CA GLY A 205 -18.97 9.68 6.70
C GLY A 205 -17.61 8.98 6.64
N ALA A 206 -16.67 9.35 7.51
CA ALA A 206 -15.40 8.65 7.63
C ALA A 206 -15.59 7.17 8.00
N PHE A 207 -16.50 6.89 8.95
CA PHE A 207 -16.85 5.52 9.34
C PHE A 207 -17.45 4.71 8.19
N VAL A 208 -18.45 5.26 7.49
CA VAL A 208 -19.09 4.59 6.35
C VAL A 208 -18.07 4.31 5.24
N VAL A 209 -17.21 5.28 4.90
CA VAL A 209 -16.16 5.08 3.89
C VAL A 209 -15.18 3.99 4.32
N LEU A 210 -14.75 3.98 5.59
CA LEU A 210 -13.85 2.97 6.11
C LEU A 210 -14.46 1.57 6.04
N VAL A 211 -15.69 1.41 6.53
CA VAL A 211 -16.41 0.13 6.52
C VAL A 211 -16.60 -0.34 5.09
N PHE A 212 -17.04 0.53 4.19
CA PHE A 212 -17.29 0.16 2.80
C PHE A 212 -16.02 -0.31 2.08
N VAL A 213 -14.92 0.42 2.20
CA VAL A 213 -13.62 0.03 1.64
C VAL A 213 -13.13 -1.28 2.26
N SER A 214 -13.32 -1.46 3.57
CA SER A 214 -12.90 -2.68 4.27
C SER A 214 -13.71 -3.90 3.84
N VAL A 215 -15.03 -3.77 3.69
CA VAL A 215 -15.92 -4.85 3.24
C VAL A 215 -15.58 -5.26 1.80
N VAL A 216 -15.41 -4.30 0.89
CA VAL A 216 -15.04 -4.62 -0.50
C VAL A 216 -13.66 -5.28 -0.55
N GLY A 217 -12.67 -4.75 0.17
CA GLY A 217 -11.35 -5.37 0.26
C GLY A 217 -11.40 -6.79 0.85
N PHE A 218 -12.23 -7.01 1.86
CA PHE A 218 -12.44 -8.33 2.46
C PHE A 218 -13.06 -9.32 1.47
N ILE A 219 -14.12 -8.93 0.75
CA ILE A 219 -14.79 -9.77 -0.26
C ILE A 219 -13.78 -10.21 -1.32
N PHE A 220 -13.02 -9.28 -1.91
CA PHE A 220 -12.01 -9.63 -2.90
C PHE A 220 -10.92 -10.54 -2.31
N SER A 221 -10.41 -10.24 -1.11
CA SER A 221 -9.41 -11.09 -0.45
C SER A 221 -9.89 -12.53 -0.26
N VAL A 222 -11.13 -12.73 0.22
CA VAL A 222 -11.74 -14.06 0.40
C VAL A 222 -11.93 -14.77 -0.94
N MET A 223 -12.45 -14.05 -1.95
CA MET A 223 -12.63 -14.62 -3.31
C MET A 223 -11.30 -15.12 -3.89
N PHE A 224 -10.20 -14.38 -3.72
CA PHE A 224 -8.89 -14.80 -4.22
C PHE A 224 -8.24 -15.89 -3.38
N ALA A 225 -8.44 -15.89 -2.06
CA ALA A 225 -7.97 -16.99 -1.21
C ALA A 225 -8.59 -18.34 -1.60
N ALA A 226 -9.79 -18.35 -2.18
CA ALA A 226 -10.45 -19.55 -2.66
C ALA A 226 -9.89 -20.09 -4.00
N ILE A 227 -9.26 -19.25 -4.83
CA ILE A 227 -8.79 -19.66 -6.17
C ILE A 227 -7.72 -20.77 -6.09
N PRO A 228 -6.66 -20.67 -5.25
CA PRO A 228 -5.67 -21.75 -5.13
C PRO A 228 -6.27 -23.08 -4.66
N LEU A 229 -7.33 -23.05 -3.85
CA LEU A 229 -7.99 -24.28 -3.37
C LEU A 229 -8.66 -25.05 -4.52
N ILE A 230 -9.18 -24.33 -5.52
CA ILE A 230 -9.75 -24.92 -6.74
C ILE A 230 -8.62 -25.34 -7.70
N TRP A 231 -7.55 -24.54 -7.76
CA TRP A 231 -6.45 -24.70 -8.71
C TRP A 231 -5.51 -25.87 -8.39
N ASN A 232 -5.24 -26.13 -7.11
CA ASN A 232 -4.32 -27.19 -6.67
C ASN A 232 -4.83 -28.61 -6.97
N ASN A 233 -6.09 -28.78 -7.38
CA ASN A 233 -6.65 -30.06 -7.80
C ASN A 233 -6.31 -30.43 -9.26
N LEU A 234 -5.65 -29.53 -10.02
CA LEU A 234 -5.22 -29.78 -11.40
C LEU A 234 -3.76 -30.30 -11.43
N SER A 235 -3.61 -31.62 -11.51
CA SER A 235 -2.41 -32.41 -11.23
C SER A 235 -1.29 -32.42 -12.28
N ILE A 236 -0.98 -31.30 -12.97
CA ILE A 236 0.05 -31.28 -14.02
C ILE A 236 1.19 -30.30 -13.68
N PHE A 237 2.34 -30.84 -13.27
CA PHE A 237 3.50 -30.13 -12.68
C PHE A 237 4.14 -29.01 -13.55
N THR A 238 4.05 -29.07 -14.88
CA THR A 238 4.56 -28.00 -15.77
C THR A 238 3.52 -26.91 -16.02
N LEU A 239 2.25 -27.29 -16.09
CA LEU A 239 1.12 -26.37 -16.06
C LEU A 239 1.06 -25.62 -14.72
N THR A 240 1.46 -26.23 -13.60
CA THR A 240 1.43 -25.59 -12.27
C THR A 240 2.40 -24.40 -12.15
N SER A 241 3.58 -24.43 -12.76
CA SER A 241 4.53 -23.31 -12.68
C SER A 241 4.08 -22.10 -13.50
N ILE A 242 3.70 -22.31 -14.77
CA ILE A 242 3.18 -21.24 -15.64
C ILE A 242 1.87 -20.67 -15.07
N SER A 243 0.98 -21.55 -14.59
CA SER A 243 -0.26 -21.11 -13.97
C SER A 243 -0.06 -20.38 -12.66
N SER A 244 0.94 -20.72 -11.85
CA SER A 244 1.27 -19.98 -10.62
C SER A 244 1.73 -18.55 -10.93
N ILE A 245 2.54 -18.38 -11.98
CA ILE A 245 2.96 -17.05 -12.45
C ILE A 245 1.76 -16.25 -12.96
N LEU A 246 0.92 -16.86 -13.79
CA LEU A 246 -0.31 -16.23 -14.30
C LEU A 246 -1.26 -15.84 -13.16
N TYR A 247 -1.44 -16.72 -12.18
CA TYR A 247 -2.24 -16.44 -10.98
C TYR A 247 -1.69 -15.24 -10.20
N LEU A 248 -0.36 -15.18 -10.00
CA LEU A 248 0.28 -14.05 -9.31
C LEU A 248 0.07 -12.73 -10.07
N ILE A 249 0.21 -12.75 -11.39
CA ILE A 249 -0.03 -11.58 -12.25
C ILE A 249 -1.49 -11.13 -12.14
N ILE A 250 -2.45 -12.05 -12.31
CA ILE A 250 -3.89 -11.75 -12.23
C ILE A 250 -4.24 -11.20 -10.86
N LYS A 251 -3.80 -11.88 -9.79
CA LYS A 251 -4.01 -11.43 -8.41
C LYS A 251 -3.48 -10.01 -8.20
N THR A 252 -2.27 -9.74 -8.67
CA THR A 252 -1.64 -8.43 -8.53
C THR A 252 -2.39 -7.34 -9.30
N LEU A 253 -2.83 -7.61 -10.54
CA LEU A 253 -3.64 -6.67 -11.32
C LEU A 253 -4.97 -6.34 -10.65
N ILE A 254 -5.57 -7.32 -9.99
CA ILE A 254 -6.81 -7.11 -9.25
C ILE A 254 -6.55 -6.34 -7.96
N ASP A 255 -5.49 -6.67 -7.21
CA ASP A 255 -5.08 -5.91 -6.03
C ASP A 255 -4.84 -4.43 -6.38
N ILE A 256 -4.17 -4.15 -7.51
CA ILE A 256 -3.99 -2.79 -8.04
C ILE A 256 -5.36 -2.16 -8.34
N SER A 257 -6.27 -2.88 -8.99
CA SER A 257 -7.61 -2.38 -9.34
C SER A 257 -8.45 -2.03 -8.10
N VAL A 258 -8.46 -2.91 -7.10
CA VAL A 258 -9.19 -2.71 -5.84
C VAL A 258 -8.59 -1.54 -5.05
N ASN A 259 -7.26 -1.42 -5.01
CA ASN A 259 -6.57 -0.32 -4.36
C ASN A 259 -6.86 1.03 -5.05
N LEU A 260 -6.81 1.06 -6.38
CA LEU A 260 -7.11 2.25 -7.18
C LEU A 260 -8.57 2.68 -6.98
N TRP A 261 -9.51 1.73 -7.03
CA TRP A 261 -10.92 1.97 -6.76
C TRP A 261 -11.16 2.51 -5.35
N SER A 262 -10.54 1.88 -4.34
CA SER A 262 -10.64 2.31 -2.94
C SER A 262 -10.12 3.73 -2.75
N THR A 263 -8.99 4.04 -3.37
CA THR A 263 -8.37 5.37 -3.34
C THR A 263 -9.30 6.41 -3.97
N LEU A 264 -9.79 6.16 -5.19
CA LEU A 264 -10.74 7.05 -5.86
C LEU A 264 -12.02 7.27 -5.04
N PHE A 265 -12.53 6.21 -4.42
CA PHE A 265 -13.72 6.27 -3.58
C PHE A 265 -13.50 7.15 -2.34
N ILE A 266 -12.38 6.98 -1.63
CA ILE A 266 -12.01 7.82 -0.48
C ILE A 266 -11.90 9.28 -0.92
N PHE A 267 -11.22 9.52 -2.03
CA PHE A 267 -11.00 10.85 -2.57
C PHE A 267 -12.29 11.54 -3.04
N LYS A 268 -13.25 10.79 -3.61
CA LYS A 268 -14.54 11.33 -4.07
C LYS A 268 -15.48 11.68 -2.91
N ASN A 269 -15.39 10.94 -1.80
CA ASN A 269 -16.23 11.14 -0.62
C ASN A 269 -15.59 12.07 0.44
N TYR A 270 -14.47 12.71 0.10
CA TYR A 270 -13.86 13.79 0.87
C TYR A 270 -14.60 15.11 0.71
#